data_AF-A0A9W9QP61-F1
#
_entry.id   AF-A0A9W9QP61-F1
#
_cell.length_a   1.000
_cell.length_b   1.000
_cell.length_c   1.000
_cell.angle_alpha   90.00
_cell.angle_beta   90.00
_cell.angle_gamma   90.00
#
_symmetry.space_group_name_H-M   'P 1'
#
loop_
_entity.id
_entity.type
_entity.pdbx_description
1 polymer ?
#
loop_
_entity_poly.entity_id
_entity_poly.type
_entity_poly.pdbx_seq_one_letter_code
_entity_poly.pdbx_strand_id
1 'polypeptide(L)'
;MVGPHYSLLDWAFGWPEGVRILLEVGADPMQIYPTSLTHPGVEYYSSIEILSKAGGIGLDHINFALNFNDDEEIMLLLVNELAARRKQLRSVAESFLPLDLIPDSMKSKLLDGSDCLQVLDLLSDCKASLPYPFKFKAREFLALADGTVYHNLLKPQCAKALYKAGFLDTDMLDSKGSSPLETLSHCDVHTLAKLIHWHISKGANIHRAPLWANESIALF
;
A
#
# COMPACT_ATOMS: atom_id res chain seq x y z
N MET A 1 18.94 -13.93 21.39
CA MET A 1 17.94 -13.01 20.81
C MET A 1 18.65 -11.71 20.50
N VAL A 2 18.83 -11.39 19.22
CA VAL A 2 19.32 -10.08 18.80
C VAL A 2 18.09 -9.16 18.81
N GLY A 3 18.15 -8.03 19.51
CA GLY A 3 17.05 -7.07 19.56
C GLY A 3 16.72 -6.51 18.16
N PRO A 4 15.55 -5.87 17.97
CA PRO A 4 15.23 -5.23 16.71
C PRO A 4 16.30 -4.19 16.35
N HIS A 5 16.86 -4.29 15.15
CA HIS A 5 17.81 -3.32 14.63
C HIS A 5 17.04 -2.10 14.14
N TYR A 6 16.96 -1.05 14.95
CA TYR A 6 16.39 0.24 14.58
C TYR A 6 17.31 0.99 13.61
N SER A 7 16.74 1.52 12.53
CA SER A 7 17.44 2.38 11.57
C SER A 7 17.69 3.77 12.16
N LEU A 8 18.64 4.53 11.62
CA LEU A 8 18.83 5.94 12.01
C LEU A 8 17.57 6.78 11.80
N LEU A 9 16.73 6.41 10.84
CA LEU A 9 15.44 7.05 10.62
C LEU A 9 14.45 6.81 11.77
N ASP A 10 14.45 5.61 12.38
CA ASP A 10 13.63 5.33 13.57
C ASP A 10 14.07 6.21 14.75
N TRP A 11 15.39 6.41 14.91
CA TRP A 11 15.93 7.27 15.97
C TRP A 11 15.64 8.75 15.74
N ALA A 12 15.61 9.20 14.48
CA ALA A 12 15.28 10.58 14.13
C ALA A 12 13.76 10.84 14.07
N PHE A 13 12.92 9.83 14.25
CA PHE A 13 11.49 9.97 14.16
C PHE A 13 10.95 10.86 15.30
N GLY A 14 10.12 11.86 14.97
CA GLY A 14 9.77 12.94 15.89
C GLY A 14 10.76 14.13 15.86
N TRP A 15 11.80 14.05 15.02
CA TRP A 15 12.67 15.17 14.66
C TRP A 15 12.67 15.37 13.14
N PRO A 16 11.70 16.14 12.58
CA PRO A 16 11.51 16.28 11.13
C PRO A 16 12.75 16.73 10.36
N GLU A 17 13.55 17.63 10.95
CA GLU A 17 14.80 18.08 10.33
C GLU A 17 15.84 16.96 10.25
N GLY A 18 15.96 16.14 11.30
CA GLY A 18 16.84 14.98 11.29
C GLY A 18 16.44 13.95 10.24
N VAL A 19 15.13 13.69 10.12
CA VAL A 19 14.59 12.83 9.05
C VAL A 19 14.98 13.37 7.67
N ARG A 20 14.80 14.68 7.43
CA ARG A 20 15.17 15.30 6.15
C ARG A 20 16.66 15.14 5.85
N ILE A 21 17.52 15.47 6.81
CA ILE A 21 18.98 15.34 6.67
C ILE A 21 19.35 13.89 6.32
N LEU A 22 18.76 12.91 7.02
CA LEU A 22 19.04 11.49 6.77
C LEU A 22 18.62 11.08 5.34
N LEU A 23 17.45 11.52 4.87
CA LEU A 23 17.02 11.25 3.50
C LEU A 23 17.91 11.93 2.46
N GLU A 24 18.36 13.17 2.71
CA GLU A 24 19.27 13.90 1.83
C GLU A 24 20.63 13.21 1.68
N VAL A 25 21.14 12.57 2.75
CA VAL A 25 22.38 11.78 2.70
C VAL A 25 22.18 10.33 2.24
N GLY A 26 20.97 9.97 1.82
CA GLY A 26 20.66 8.69 1.17
C GLY A 26 20.17 7.59 2.10
N ALA A 27 19.61 7.91 3.28
CA ALA A 27 18.91 6.92 4.09
C ALA A 27 17.72 6.33 3.32
N ASP A 28 17.49 5.03 3.49
CA ASP A 28 16.38 4.32 2.86
C ASP A 28 15.08 4.57 3.64
N PRO A 29 14.10 5.31 3.10
CA PRO A 29 12.87 5.66 3.79
C PRO A 29 12.01 4.44 4.16
N MET A 30 12.24 3.28 3.53
CA MET A 30 11.52 2.03 3.81
C MET A 30 12.02 1.29 5.05
N GLN A 31 13.15 1.71 5.64
CA GLN A 31 13.72 1.05 6.83
C GLN A 31 13.07 1.47 8.15
N ILE A 32 11.95 2.20 8.09
CA ILE A 32 11.22 2.61 9.28
C ILE A 32 10.28 1.49 9.71
N TYR A 33 10.32 1.18 11.00
CA TYR A 33 9.40 0.22 11.56
C TYR A 33 8.02 0.87 11.74
N PRO A 34 6.92 0.16 11.42
CA PRO A 34 5.56 0.66 11.66
C PRO A 34 5.31 1.05 13.12
N THR A 35 6.02 0.41 14.06
CA THR A 35 5.96 0.75 15.49
C THR A 35 6.57 2.10 15.82
N SER A 36 7.52 2.60 15.03
CA SER A 36 8.10 3.93 15.25
C SER A 36 7.04 5.01 15.09
N LEU A 37 6.00 4.73 14.29
CA LEU A 37 4.88 5.62 14.12
C LEU A 37 4.10 5.89 15.41
N THR A 38 4.11 5.00 16.44
CA THR A 38 3.13 4.98 17.56
C THR A 38 3.16 6.17 18.53
N HIS A 39 3.98 7.19 18.28
CA HIS A 39 4.16 8.31 19.20
C HIS A 39 3.28 9.50 18.80
N PRO A 40 2.47 10.06 19.73
CA PRO A 40 1.66 11.23 19.44
C PRO A 40 2.52 12.52 19.41
N GLY A 41 2.16 13.47 18.54
CA GLY A 41 2.76 14.81 18.51
C GLY A 41 2.86 15.40 17.10
N VAL A 42 2.93 16.74 17.01
CA VAL A 42 3.00 17.48 15.74
C VAL A 42 4.29 17.17 14.98
N GLU A 43 5.38 16.95 15.71
CA GLU A 43 6.69 16.63 15.17
C GLU A 43 6.70 15.21 14.57
N TYR A 44 5.93 14.29 15.14
CA TYR A 44 5.73 12.96 14.59
C TYR A 44 4.91 13.02 13.30
N TYR A 45 3.81 13.78 13.27
CA TYR A 45 3.04 14.01 12.05
C TYR A 45 3.90 14.58 10.92
N SER A 46 4.73 15.58 11.23
CA SER A 46 5.66 16.18 10.26
C SER A 46 6.71 15.18 9.75
N SER A 47 7.20 14.29 10.62
CA SER A 47 8.11 13.21 10.23
C SER A 47 7.41 12.23 9.27
N ILE A 48 6.16 11.83 9.58
CA ILE A 48 5.33 10.97 8.72
C ILE A 48 5.16 11.60 7.34
N GLU A 49 4.80 12.88 7.27
CA GLU A 49 4.61 13.56 6.00
C GLU A 49 5.87 13.53 5.12
N ILE A 50 7.03 13.82 5.71
CA ILE A 50 8.32 13.78 5.01
C ILE A 50 8.60 12.37 4.48
N LEU A 51 8.40 11.34 5.30
CA LEU A 51 8.66 9.95 4.95
C LEU A 51 7.67 9.39 3.93
N SER A 52 6.42 9.83 3.99
CA SER A 52 5.37 9.48 3.03
C SER A 52 5.75 9.95 1.62
N LYS A 53 6.16 11.22 1.50
CA LYS A 53 6.67 11.80 0.25
C LYS A 53 7.96 11.15 -0.23
N ALA A 54 8.77 10.69 0.71
CA ALA A 54 9.98 9.92 0.44
C ALA A 54 9.71 8.48 -0.03
N GLY A 55 8.45 8.05 -0.02
CA GLY A 55 8.07 6.69 -0.43
C GLY A 55 8.25 5.64 0.66
N GLY A 56 8.61 6.03 1.89
CA GLY A 56 8.85 5.13 3.02
C GLY A 56 7.60 4.45 3.59
N ILE A 57 6.42 4.81 3.09
CA ILE A 57 5.15 4.36 3.64
C ILE A 57 4.45 3.39 2.69
N GLY A 58 4.41 2.12 3.12
CA GLY A 58 3.60 1.02 2.57
C GLY A 58 2.26 0.78 3.29
N LEU A 59 1.52 -0.25 2.88
CA LEU A 59 0.17 -0.56 3.38
C LEU A 59 0.12 -0.93 4.87
N ASP A 60 1.18 -1.56 5.39
CA ASP A 60 1.23 -1.93 6.81
C ASP A 60 1.08 -0.69 7.69
N HIS A 61 1.73 0.41 7.34
CA HIS A 61 1.60 1.69 8.04
C HIS A 61 0.16 2.21 8.04
N ILE A 62 -0.62 1.98 6.97
CA ILE A 62 -2.05 2.36 6.91
C ILE A 62 -2.88 1.52 7.90
N ASN A 63 -2.59 0.23 8.07
CA ASN A 63 -3.24 -0.59 9.08
C ASN A 63 -2.90 -0.14 10.51
N PHE A 64 -1.65 0.28 10.75
CA PHE A 64 -1.21 0.79 12.05
C PHE A 64 -1.72 2.21 12.34
N ALA A 65 -2.07 2.99 11.31
CA ALA A 65 -2.51 4.38 11.45
C ALA A 65 -3.80 4.56 12.28
N LEU A 66 -4.62 3.53 12.43
CA LEU A 66 -5.82 3.62 13.28
C LEU A 66 -5.56 3.33 14.76
N ASN A 67 -4.31 3.01 15.13
CA ASN A 67 -3.93 2.93 16.55
C ASN A 67 -3.65 4.33 17.13
N PHE A 68 -3.62 5.37 16.29
CA PHE A 68 -3.54 6.75 16.72
C PHE A 68 -4.89 7.25 17.21
N ASN A 69 -4.86 8.04 18.27
CA ASN A 69 -6.01 8.81 18.73
C ASN A 69 -5.96 10.21 18.12
N ASP A 70 -5.97 10.27 16.79
CA ASP A 70 -5.77 11.46 15.95
C ASP A 70 -6.95 11.70 14.99
N ASP A 71 -8.14 11.18 15.32
CA ASP A 71 -9.34 11.30 14.49
C ASP A 71 -9.14 10.86 13.02
N GLU A 72 -8.31 9.84 12.81
CA GLU A 72 -7.98 9.25 11.50
C GLU A 72 -7.08 10.14 10.59
N GLU A 73 -6.51 11.23 11.10
CA GLU A 73 -5.70 12.18 10.33
C GLU A 73 -4.49 11.52 9.64
N ILE A 74 -3.69 10.76 10.37
CA ILE A 74 -2.53 10.05 9.81
C ILE A 74 -3.01 9.05 8.75
N MET A 75 -4.06 8.28 9.03
CA MET A 75 -4.59 7.30 8.07
C MET A 75 -4.97 7.97 6.75
N LEU A 76 -5.68 9.11 6.81
CA LEU A 76 -6.05 9.88 5.62
C LEU A 76 -4.84 10.45 4.90
N LEU A 77 -3.83 10.96 5.62
CA LEU A 77 -2.57 11.42 5.04
C LEU A 77 -1.89 10.30 4.24
N LEU A 78 -1.77 9.09 4.82
CA LEU A 78 -1.10 7.96 4.18
C LEU A 78 -1.86 7.47 2.93
N VAL A 79 -3.19 7.38 3.01
CA VAL A 79 -4.04 7.00 1.89
C VAL A 79 -3.95 8.02 0.76
N ASN A 80 -3.98 9.31 1.07
CA ASN A 80 -3.89 10.38 0.07
C ASN A 80 -2.52 10.39 -0.62
N GLU A 81 -1.43 10.21 0.13
CA GLU A 81 -0.09 10.14 -0.45
C GLU A 81 0.08 8.87 -1.30
N LEU A 82 -0.47 7.73 -0.89
CA LEU A 82 -0.50 6.53 -1.73
C LEU A 82 -1.24 6.80 -3.06
N ALA A 83 -2.42 7.40 -3.01
CA ALA A 83 -3.19 7.76 -4.20
C ALA A 83 -2.43 8.75 -5.09
N ALA A 84 -1.80 9.78 -4.50
CA ALA A 84 -0.99 10.76 -5.23
C ALA A 84 0.18 10.09 -5.98
N ARG A 85 0.89 9.18 -5.32
CA ARG A 85 1.97 8.39 -5.94
C ARG A 85 1.46 7.52 -7.07
N ARG A 86 0.29 6.87 -6.94
CA ARG A 86 -0.30 6.10 -8.07
C ARG A 86 -0.63 6.98 -9.27
N LYS A 87 -1.14 8.21 -9.04
CA LYS A 87 -1.37 9.19 -10.11
C LYS A 87 -0.06 9.64 -10.75
N GLN A 88 0.97 9.89 -9.95
CA GLN A 88 2.28 10.28 -10.45
C GLN A 88 2.92 9.18 -11.30
N LEU A 89 2.89 7.93 -10.84
CA LEU A 89 3.39 6.78 -11.61
C LEU A 89 2.67 6.68 -12.96
N ARG A 90 1.35 6.84 -12.96
CA ARG A 90 0.56 6.90 -14.19
C ARG A 90 1.00 8.03 -15.11
N SER A 91 1.15 9.25 -14.58
CA SER A 91 1.58 10.40 -15.38
C SER A 91 2.96 10.18 -16.00
N VAL A 92 3.88 9.55 -15.25
CA VAL A 92 5.19 9.13 -15.79
C VAL A 92 5.00 8.09 -16.89
N ALA A 93 4.18 7.06 -16.67
CA ALA A 93 3.87 6.04 -17.68
C ALA A 93 3.33 6.65 -18.98
N GLU A 94 2.36 7.56 -18.88
CA GLU A 94 1.78 8.27 -20.03
C GLU A 94 2.79 9.15 -20.78
N SER A 95 3.86 9.60 -20.10
CA SER A 95 4.90 10.43 -20.72
C SER A 95 6.02 9.64 -21.42
N PHE A 96 6.22 8.37 -21.04
CA PHE A 96 7.33 7.55 -21.55
C PHE A 96 6.90 6.33 -22.36
N LEU A 97 5.67 5.84 -22.15
CA LEU A 97 5.16 4.64 -22.79
C LEU A 97 4.14 5.00 -23.88
N PRO A 98 4.17 4.30 -25.02
CA PRO A 98 3.07 4.30 -25.99
C PRO A 98 1.73 3.93 -25.32
N LEU A 99 0.65 4.62 -25.71
CA LEU A 99 -0.69 4.46 -25.11
C LEU A 99 -1.25 3.02 -25.19
N ASP A 100 -0.80 2.23 -26.16
CA ASP A 100 -1.15 0.83 -26.37
C ASP A 100 -0.44 -0.13 -25.39
N LEU A 101 0.67 0.29 -24.78
CA LEU A 101 1.36 -0.49 -23.75
C LEU A 101 0.87 -0.18 -22.34
N ILE A 102 0.06 0.87 -22.18
CA ILE A 102 -0.54 1.25 -20.91
C ILE A 102 -1.78 0.38 -20.70
N PRO A 103 -1.85 -0.44 -19.62
CA PRO A 103 -2.99 -1.32 -19.35
C PRO A 103 -4.33 -0.60 -19.50
N ASP A 104 -5.30 -1.22 -20.18
CA ASP A 104 -6.62 -0.63 -20.42
C ASP A 104 -7.35 -0.25 -19.13
N SER A 105 -7.06 -0.98 -18.04
CA SER A 105 -7.51 -0.66 -16.67
C SER A 105 -7.12 0.75 -16.23
N MET A 106 -6.05 1.34 -16.77
CA MET A 106 -5.62 2.70 -16.48
C MET A 106 -6.48 3.78 -17.11
N LYS A 107 -7.34 3.48 -18.11
CA LYS A 107 -8.10 4.53 -18.82
C LYS A 107 -9.07 5.31 -17.92
N SER A 108 -9.44 4.79 -16.75
CA SER A 108 -10.31 5.49 -15.79
C SER A 108 -9.92 5.36 -14.31
N LYS A 109 -8.85 4.62 -13.97
CA LYS A 109 -8.56 4.23 -12.57
C LYS A 109 -7.19 4.69 -12.06
N LEU A 110 -7.02 4.66 -10.74
CA LEU A 110 -5.71 4.60 -10.09
C LEU A 110 -5.05 3.26 -10.43
N LEU A 111 -3.73 3.29 -10.62
CA LEU A 111 -2.92 2.08 -10.68
C LEU A 111 -2.99 1.35 -9.34
N ASP A 112 -3.28 0.05 -9.38
CA ASP A 112 -3.27 -0.83 -8.21
C ASP A 112 -2.77 -2.23 -8.57
N GLY A 113 -2.31 -2.98 -7.57
CA GLY A 113 -1.85 -4.35 -7.68
C GLY A 113 -0.88 -4.62 -8.84
N SER A 114 -1.18 -5.64 -9.64
CA SER A 114 -0.35 -6.10 -10.76
C SER A 114 -0.11 -5.02 -11.81
N ASP A 115 -1.07 -4.12 -12.04
CA ASP A 115 -0.94 -3.07 -13.05
C ASP A 115 0.18 -2.08 -12.66
N CYS A 116 0.36 -1.82 -11.37
CA CYS A 116 1.49 -1.00 -10.90
C CYS A 116 2.84 -1.64 -11.24
N LEU A 117 2.97 -2.96 -11.02
CA LEU A 117 4.19 -3.71 -11.31
C LEU A 117 4.48 -3.70 -12.81
N GLN A 118 3.47 -4.01 -13.61
CA GLN A 118 3.60 -4.05 -15.06
C GLN A 118 4.07 -2.70 -15.62
N VAL A 119 3.46 -1.59 -15.16
CA VAL A 119 3.88 -0.24 -15.58
C VAL A 119 5.33 0.06 -15.18
N LEU A 120 5.74 -0.34 -13.98
CA LEU A 120 7.11 -0.11 -13.52
C LEU A 120 8.13 -0.94 -14.31
N ASP A 121 7.81 -2.19 -14.62
CA ASP A 121 8.66 -3.04 -15.44
C ASP A 121 8.79 -2.46 -16.86
N LEU A 122 7.69 -2.01 -17.48
CA LEU A 122 7.71 -1.32 -18.77
C LEU A 122 8.54 -0.03 -18.76
N LEU A 123 8.39 0.80 -17.73
CA LEU A 123 9.18 2.03 -17.57
C LEU A 123 10.68 1.72 -17.41
N SER A 124 11.01 0.64 -16.68
CA SER A 124 12.38 0.15 -16.53
C SER A 124 12.96 -0.32 -17.85
N ASP A 125 12.20 -1.09 -18.64
CA ASP A 125 12.63 -1.60 -19.95
C ASP A 125 12.89 -0.46 -20.95
N CYS A 126 12.08 0.60 -20.88
CA CYS A 126 12.29 1.83 -21.64
C CYS A 126 13.43 2.72 -21.11
N LYS A 127 14.12 2.31 -20.03
CA LYS A 127 15.16 3.10 -19.35
C LYS A 127 14.68 4.51 -18.97
N ALA A 128 13.40 4.64 -18.63
CA ALA A 128 12.82 5.90 -18.22
C ALA A 128 13.49 6.39 -16.92
N SER A 129 13.78 7.69 -16.86
CA SER A 129 14.27 8.28 -15.61
C SER A 129 13.10 8.43 -14.63
N LEU A 130 12.94 7.45 -13.75
CA LEU A 130 11.91 7.49 -12.73
C LEU A 130 12.20 8.60 -11.70
N PRO A 131 11.23 9.48 -11.40
CA PRO A 131 11.38 10.43 -10.31
C PRO A 131 11.47 9.69 -8.97
N TYR A 132 12.08 10.33 -7.98
CA TYR A 132 11.97 9.89 -6.60
C TYR A 132 10.49 9.93 -6.16
N PRO A 133 9.96 8.91 -5.45
CA PRO A 133 10.66 7.77 -4.83
C PRO A 133 10.74 6.48 -5.67
N PHE A 134 10.17 6.43 -6.88
CA PHE A 134 10.10 5.20 -7.70
C PHE A 134 11.48 4.65 -8.07
N LYS A 135 12.51 5.49 -8.08
CA LYS A 135 13.89 5.14 -8.42
C LYS A 135 14.54 4.14 -7.46
N PHE A 136 14.21 4.18 -6.16
CA PHE A 136 15.02 3.47 -5.17
C PHE A 136 14.57 2.04 -4.91
N LYS A 137 13.29 1.70 -5.11
CA LYS A 137 12.75 0.39 -4.75
C LYS A 137 11.30 0.20 -5.23
N ALA A 138 11.01 0.55 -6.47
CA ALA A 138 9.69 0.35 -7.10
C ALA A 138 9.04 -1.02 -6.79
N ARG A 139 9.85 -2.10 -6.77
CA ARG A 139 9.40 -3.46 -6.46
C ARG A 139 9.25 -3.76 -4.96
N GLU A 140 10.06 -3.21 -4.06
CA GLU A 140 9.89 -3.41 -2.61
C GLU A 140 8.76 -2.53 -2.05
N PHE A 141 8.61 -1.32 -2.61
CA PHE A 141 7.42 -0.48 -2.43
C PHE A 141 6.15 -1.23 -2.80
N LEU A 142 6.27 -2.09 -3.81
CA LEU A 142 5.18 -2.93 -4.26
C LEU A 142 5.12 -4.26 -3.57
N ALA A 143 6.18 -4.84 -2.97
CA ALA A 143 6.33 -6.26 -2.57
C ALA A 143 5.20 -6.89 -1.74
N LEU A 144 4.22 -6.10 -1.31
CA LEU A 144 2.84 -6.51 -1.08
C LEU A 144 2.03 -6.71 -2.40
N ALA A 145 2.71 -6.96 -3.53
CA ALA A 145 2.21 -6.76 -4.91
C ALA A 145 1.44 -7.96 -5.44
N ASP A 146 1.46 -9.03 -4.67
CA ASP A 146 0.61 -10.17 -4.85
C ASP A 146 -0.80 -9.74 -4.42
N GLY A 147 -1.45 -8.93 -5.27
CA GLY A 147 -2.79 -8.40 -5.06
C GLY A 147 -2.88 -6.87 -4.98
N THR A 148 -4.11 -6.39 -4.82
CA THR A 148 -4.47 -4.97 -4.62
C THR A 148 -4.24 -4.50 -3.19
N VAL A 149 -4.37 -3.19 -2.93
CA VAL A 149 -4.28 -2.59 -1.57
C VAL A 149 -5.19 -3.25 -0.52
N TYR A 150 -6.18 -4.02 -0.97
CA TYR A 150 -7.16 -4.69 -0.13
C TYR A 150 -6.72 -6.06 0.42
N HIS A 151 -5.72 -6.73 -0.18
CA HIS A 151 -5.34 -8.10 0.21
C HIS A 151 -4.76 -8.20 1.63
N ASN A 152 -4.17 -7.13 2.14
CA ASN A 152 -3.56 -7.09 3.47
C ASN A 152 -4.29 -6.14 4.42
N LEU A 153 -5.54 -5.79 4.11
CA LEU A 153 -6.24 -4.75 4.83
C LEU A 153 -7.02 -5.32 6.03
N LEU A 154 -6.68 -4.84 7.22
CA LEU A 154 -7.22 -5.38 8.47
C LEU A 154 -8.28 -4.48 9.10
N LYS A 155 -8.57 -3.32 8.50
CA LYS A 155 -9.42 -2.29 9.11
C LYS A 155 -10.47 -1.73 8.13
N PRO A 156 -11.78 -1.80 8.45
CA PRO A 156 -12.85 -1.29 7.59
C PRO A 156 -12.75 0.20 7.25
N GLN A 157 -12.23 1.02 8.17
CA GLN A 157 -12.06 2.46 7.97
C GLN A 157 -11.02 2.73 6.87
N CYS A 158 -9.89 2.03 6.89
CA CYS A 158 -8.89 2.10 5.83
C CYS A 158 -9.49 1.65 4.49
N ALA A 159 -10.36 0.64 4.48
CA ALA A 159 -10.99 0.14 3.24
C ALA A 159 -11.86 1.22 2.59
N LYS A 160 -12.66 1.89 3.42
CA LYS A 160 -13.49 3.03 3.00
C LYS A 160 -12.65 4.20 2.50
N ALA A 161 -11.56 4.52 3.19
CA ALA A 161 -10.68 5.63 2.82
C ALA A 161 -9.98 5.37 1.48
N LEU A 162 -9.39 4.17 1.30
CA LEU A 162 -8.79 3.74 0.03
C LEU A 162 -9.82 3.80 -1.12
N TYR A 163 -11.03 3.30 -0.87
CA TYR A 163 -12.08 3.33 -1.89
C TYR A 163 -12.46 4.76 -2.29
N LYS A 164 -12.61 5.66 -1.30
CA LYS A 164 -12.87 7.09 -1.56
C LYS A 164 -11.72 7.77 -2.32
N ALA A 165 -10.48 7.32 -2.09
CA ALA A 165 -9.31 7.85 -2.77
C ALA A 165 -9.20 7.38 -4.24
N GLY A 166 -9.99 6.38 -4.65
CA GLY A 166 -10.09 5.91 -6.04
C GLY A 166 -9.51 4.51 -6.28
N PHE A 167 -9.16 3.77 -5.22
CA PHE A 167 -8.81 2.35 -5.33
C PHE A 167 -10.12 1.55 -5.43
N LEU A 168 -10.45 1.02 -6.61
CA LEU A 168 -11.78 0.42 -6.85
C LEU A 168 -11.74 -1.09 -7.02
N ASP A 169 -10.55 -1.70 -7.14
CA ASP A 169 -10.38 -3.11 -7.46
C ASP A 169 -10.46 -3.98 -6.19
N THR A 170 -11.65 -3.98 -5.60
CA THR A 170 -11.97 -4.63 -4.30
C THR A 170 -12.16 -6.16 -4.37
N ASP A 171 -12.16 -6.74 -5.58
CA ASP A 171 -12.34 -8.18 -5.85
C ASP A 171 -11.39 -8.71 -6.94
N MET A 172 -10.34 -7.96 -7.25
CA MET A 172 -9.30 -8.40 -8.17
C MET A 172 -8.48 -9.50 -7.49
N LEU A 173 -8.12 -10.54 -8.25
CA LEU A 173 -7.33 -11.65 -7.74
C LEU A 173 -5.84 -11.30 -7.70
N ASP A 174 -5.14 -11.79 -6.68
CA ASP A 174 -3.69 -11.80 -6.63
C ASP A 174 -3.07 -12.84 -7.60
N SER A 175 -1.75 -12.95 -7.62
CA SER A 175 -1.04 -13.90 -8.50
C SER A 175 -1.25 -15.36 -8.09
N LYS A 176 -1.75 -15.63 -6.88
CA LYS A 176 -2.18 -16.96 -6.42
C LYS A 176 -3.63 -17.26 -6.78
N GLY A 177 -4.36 -16.31 -7.36
CA GLY A 177 -5.78 -16.46 -7.66
C GLY A 177 -6.68 -16.23 -6.45
N SER A 178 -6.17 -15.62 -5.39
CA SER A 178 -6.94 -15.28 -4.18
C SER A 178 -7.52 -13.87 -4.30
N SER A 179 -8.74 -13.67 -3.83
CA SER A 179 -9.37 -12.36 -3.70
C SER A 179 -9.05 -11.72 -2.34
N PRO A 180 -9.21 -10.39 -2.17
CA PRO A 180 -9.07 -9.73 -0.87
C PRO A 180 -9.97 -10.32 0.22
N LEU A 181 -11.11 -10.90 -0.16
CA LEU A 181 -12.04 -11.51 0.79
C LEU A 181 -11.47 -12.81 1.38
N GLU A 182 -10.69 -13.55 0.60
CA GLU A 182 -10.08 -14.83 1.00
C GLU A 182 -8.85 -14.65 1.90
N THR A 183 -8.24 -13.46 1.91
CA THR A 183 -7.04 -13.15 2.70
C THR A 183 -7.34 -12.59 4.10
N LEU A 184 -8.62 -12.43 4.48
CA LEU A 184 -9.02 -11.83 5.76
C LEU A 184 -8.80 -12.71 7.00
N SER A 185 -7.99 -13.77 6.92
CA SER A 185 -7.81 -14.82 7.95
C SER A 185 -7.27 -14.35 9.31
N HIS A 186 -6.81 -13.10 9.42
CA HIS A 186 -6.10 -12.58 10.60
C HIS A 186 -6.87 -11.54 11.42
N CYS A 187 -8.16 -11.31 11.14
CA CYS A 187 -8.98 -10.35 11.88
C CYS A 187 -9.76 -11.00 13.03
N ASP A 188 -10.05 -10.23 14.09
CA ASP A 188 -11.08 -10.64 15.06
C ASP A 188 -12.45 -10.75 14.38
N VAL A 189 -13.35 -11.57 14.93
CA VAL A 189 -14.64 -11.91 14.30
C VAL A 189 -15.48 -10.67 13.97
N HIS A 190 -15.44 -9.63 14.79
CA HIS A 190 -16.24 -8.42 14.57
C HIS A 190 -15.69 -7.57 13.43
N THR A 191 -14.37 -7.37 13.43
CA THR A 191 -13.67 -6.68 12.34
C THR A 191 -13.81 -7.44 11.02
N LEU A 192 -13.66 -8.76 11.07
CA LEU A 192 -13.85 -9.66 9.94
C LEU A 192 -15.25 -9.52 9.34
N ALA A 193 -16.31 -9.60 10.15
CA ALA A 193 -17.68 -9.46 9.68
C ALA A 193 -17.93 -8.11 8.98
N LYS A 194 -17.38 -7.01 9.52
CA LYS A 194 -17.49 -5.68 8.92
C LYS A 194 -16.75 -5.59 7.58
N LEU A 195 -15.55 -6.16 7.48
CA LEU A 195 -14.78 -6.17 6.23
C LEU A 195 -15.47 -7.03 5.17
N ILE A 196 -15.91 -8.24 5.52
CA ILE A 196 -16.68 -9.12 4.62
C ILE A 196 -17.90 -8.37 4.09
N HIS A 197 -18.74 -7.81 4.97
CA HIS A 197 -19.91 -7.04 4.55
C HIS A 197 -19.54 -5.87 3.65
N TRP A 198 -18.44 -5.17 3.95
CA TRP A 198 -17.96 -4.06 3.14
C TRP A 198 -17.54 -4.53 1.73
N HIS A 199 -16.72 -5.57 1.61
CA HIS A 199 -16.31 -6.14 0.32
C HIS A 199 -17.51 -6.59 -0.52
N ILE A 200 -18.47 -7.29 0.10
CA ILE A 200 -19.72 -7.70 -0.56
C ILE A 200 -20.49 -6.48 -1.07
N SER A 201 -20.59 -5.41 -0.27
CA SER A 201 -21.25 -4.17 -0.68
C SER A 201 -20.55 -3.44 -1.84
N LYS A 202 -19.29 -3.78 -2.15
CA LYS A 202 -18.52 -3.29 -3.30
C LYS A 202 -18.51 -4.24 -4.49
N GLY A 203 -19.25 -5.34 -4.40
CA GLY A 203 -19.43 -6.31 -5.49
C GLY A 203 -18.48 -7.51 -5.43
N ALA A 204 -17.81 -7.76 -4.30
CA ALA A 204 -16.99 -8.95 -4.15
C ALA A 204 -17.81 -10.23 -4.30
N ASN A 205 -17.29 -11.18 -5.08
CA ASN A 205 -17.99 -12.42 -5.38
C ASN A 205 -17.85 -13.45 -4.24
N ILE A 206 -18.90 -13.58 -3.43
CA ILE A 206 -18.97 -14.56 -2.33
C ILE A 206 -18.99 -16.03 -2.78
N HIS A 207 -19.27 -16.28 -4.06
CA HIS A 207 -19.35 -17.63 -4.63
C HIS A 207 -18.02 -18.09 -5.21
N ARG A 208 -16.96 -17.26 -5.17
CA ARG A 208 -15.61 -17.79 -5.36
C ARG A 208 -15.33 -18.73 -4.21
N ALA A 209 -15.27 -20.03 -4.55
CA ALA A 209 -14.82 -21.02 -3.62
C ALA A 209 -13.37 -20.67 -3.25
N PRO A 210 -13.06 -20.47 -1.96
CA PRO A 210 -11.67 -20.30 -1.57
C PRO A 210 -10.85 -21.47 -2.09
N LEU A 211 -9.64 -21.20 -2.58
CA LEU A 211 -8.78 -22.25 -3.16
C LEU A 211 -8.59 -23.46 -2.23
N TRP A 212 -8.63 -23.25 -0.90
CA TRP A 212 -8.58 -24.33 0.11
C TRP A 212 -9.84 -25.22 0.17
N ALA A 213 -10.99 -24.77 -0.32
CA ALA A 213 -12.19 -25.60 -0.46
C ALA A 213 -12.05 -26.65 -1.58
N ASN A 214 -11.22 -26.38 -2.60
CA ASN A 214 -10.97 -27.33 -3.69
C ASN A 214 -9.91 -28.37 -3.34
N GLU A 215 -8.95 -28.05 -2.45
CA GLU A 215 -7.98 -29.03 -1.96
C GLU A 215 -8.61 -30.12 -1.08
N SER A 216 -9.77 -29.83 -0.47
CA SER A 216 -10.53 -30.80 0.33
C SER A 216 -11.32 -31.82 -0.52
N ILE A 217 -11.42 -31.62 -1.84
CA ILE A 217 -12.16 -32.50 -2.76
C ILE A 217 -11.22 -33.44 -3.53
N ALA A 218 -9.91 -33.18 -3.52
CA ALA A 218 -8.90 -34.04 -4.18
C ALA A 218 -8.36 -35.19 -3.30
N LEU A 219 -8.93 -35.40 -2.10
CA LEU A 219 -8.49 -36.41 -1.12
C LEU A 219 -9.50 -37.54 -0.85
N PHE A 220 -10.44 -37.79 -1.78
CA PHE A 220 -11.33 -38.96 -1.73
C PHE A 220 -11.38 -39.71 -3.06
#